data_AF-A0A954TYH2-F1
#
_entry.id   AF-A0A954TYH2-F1
#
_cell.length_a   1.000
_cell.length_b   1.000
_cell.length_c   1.000
_cell.angle_alpha   90.00
_cell.angle_beta   90.00
_cell.angle_gamma   90.00
#
_symmetry.space_group_name_H-M   'P 1'
#
loop_
_entity.id
_entity.type
_entity.pdbx_description
1 polymer ?
#
loop_
_entity_poly.entity_id
_entity_poly.type
_entity_poly.pdbx_seq_one_letter_code
_entity_poly.pdbx_strand_id
1 'polypeptide(L)'
;MSHIVNVQTEIRDVEALGAATQRMQLPPPRYEEVQLFSSRATGYAVQLRDWRYPVVCDVESGQVAFDNFDGRWGKQEELDRLFQSYAIERTKLEARKHGHTVHEQALGDGSVKLTVCVGGVL
;
A
#
# COMPACT_ATOMS: atom_id res chain seq x y z
N MET A 1 -8.03 15.41 27.64
CA MET A 1 -7.10 14.28 27.36
C MET A 1 -7.12 14.07 25.86
N SER A 2 -5.98 14.20 25.18
CA SER A 2 -5.86 14.13 23.73
C SER A 2 -5.65 12.67 23.34
N HIS A 3 -6.63 12.06 22.69
CA HIS A 3 -6.44 10.75 22.05
C HIS A 3 -5.92 11.04 20.63
N ILE A 4 -4.61 11.06 20.46
CA ILE A 4 -4.01 11.02 19.11
C ILE A 4 -4.30 9.62 18.58
N VAL A 5 -5.21 9.53 17.61
CA VAL A 5 -5.46 8.29 16.86
C VAL A 5 -4.40 8.22 15.78
N ASN A 6 -3.43 7.33 15.94
CA ASN A 6 -2.49 7.01 14.87
C ASN A 6 -3.24 6.19 13.81
N VAL A 7 -3.58 6.83 12.69
CA VAL A 7 -4.10 6.12 11.52
C VAL A 7 -2.91 5.50 10.81
N GLN A 8 -2.67 4.21 11.06
CA GLN A 8 -1.66 3.43 10.36
C GLN A 8 -2.33 2.76 9.16
N THR A 9 -1.76 2.93 7.96
CA THR A 9 -2.26 2.24 6.77
C THR A 9 -1.96 0.76 6.88
N GLU A 10 -3.01 -0.07 6.86
CA GLU A 10 -2.88 -1.53 6.90
C GLU A 10 -3.00 -2.13 5.49
N ILE A 11 -2.15 -3.11 5.20
CA ILE A 11 -2.19 -3.88 3.96
C ILE A 11 -2.69 -5.28 4.30
N ARG A 12 -3.88 -5.65 3.80
CA ARG A 12 -4.57 -6.93 4.11
C ARG A 12 -5.00 -7.71 2.89
N ASP A 13 -4.94 -7.11 1.70
CA ASP A 13 -5.41 -7.71 0.46
C ASP A 13 -4.23 -7.90 -0.51
N VAL A 14 -3.89 -9.16 -0.78
CA VAL A 14 -2.76 -9.54 -1.65
C VAL A 14 -3.02 -9.16 -3.10
N GLU A 15 -4.28 -9.22 -3.56
CA GLU A 15 -4.65 -8.85 -4.93
C GLU A 15 -4.45 -7.33 -5.13
N ALA A 16 -4.92 -6.53 -4.17
CA ALA A 16 -4.70 -5.08 -4.18
C ALA A 16 -3.20 -4.73 -4.09
N LEU A 17 -2.42 -5.46 -3.28
CA LEU A 17 -0.96 -5.29 -3.19
C LEU A 17 -0.28 -5.61 -4.52
N GLY A 18 -0.66 -6.70 -5.17
CA GLY A 18 -0.17 -7.06 -6.50
C GLY A 18 -0.47 -5.98 -7.53
N ALA A 19 -1.72 -5.52 -7.60
CA ALA A 19 -2.12 -4.44 -8.50
C ALA A 19 -1.36 -3.13 -8.23
N ALA A 20 -1.11 -2.80 -6.96
CA ALA A 20 -0.33 -1.62 -6.57
C ALA A 20 1.13 -1.71 -7.05
N THR A 21 1.80 -2.84 -6.86
CA THR A 21 3.17 -3.04 -7.37
C THR A 21 3.24 -2.95 -8.89
N GLN A 22 2.26 -3.52 -9.60
CA GLN A 22 2.17 -3.42 -11.06
C GLN A 22 1.98 -1.97 -11.52
N ARG A 23 1.11 -1.20 -10.86
CA ARG A 23 0.89 0.23 -11.14
C ARG A 23 2.18 1.04 -10.96
N MET A 24 2.97 0.71 -9.96
CA MET A 24 4.26 1.35 -9.67
C MET A 24 5.42 0.81 -10.53
N GLN A 25 5.17 -0.16 -11.41
CA GLN A 25 6.19 -0.83 -12.24
C GLN A 25 7.28 -1.50 -11.38
N LEU A 26 6.89 -2.07 -10.25
CA LEU A 26 7.75 -2.82 -9.34
C LEU A 26 7.62 -4.33 -9.61
N PRO A 27 8.60 -5.14 -9.17
CA PRO A 27 8.45 -6.59 -9.13
C PRO A 27 7.21 -6.98 -8.30
N PRO A 28 6.53 -8.08 -8.67
CA PRO A 28 5.37 -8.56 -7.92
C PRO A 28 5.76 -8.93 -6.48
N PRO A 29 4.84 -8.76 -5.51
CA PRO A 29 5.09 -9.12 -4.12
C PRO A 29 5.36 -10.62 -4.01
N ARG A 30 6.36 -11.01 -3.21
CA ARG A 30 6.67 -12.41 -2.94
C ARG A 30 6.49 -12.71 -1.46
N TYR A 31 5.88 -13.84 -1.14
CA TYR A 31 5.78 -14.28 0.23
C TYR A 31 7.11 -14.89 0.68
N GLU A 32 7.83 -14.20 1.57
CA GLU A 32 9.15 -14.61 2.05
C GLU A 32 9.41 -14.11 3.48
N GLU A 33 10.32 -14.77 4.20
CA GLU A 33 10.92 -14.23 5.41
C GLU A 33 12.11 -13.36 5.02
N VAL A 34 12.08 -12.10 5.41
CA VAL A 34 13.12 -11.12 5.10
C VAL A 34 13.87 -10.74 6.38
N GLN A 35 15.19 -10.79 6.30
CA GLN A 35 16.07 -10.17 7.28
C GLN A 35 16.18 -8.67 6.99
N LEU A 36 15.50 -7.85 7.81
CA LEU A 36 15.73 -6.41 7.90
C LEU A 36 17.02 -6.14 8.68
N PHE A 37 17.39 -4.86 8.85
CA PHE A 37 18.63 -4.48 9.52
C PHE A 37 18.74 -5.02 10.95
N SER A 38 17.69 -4.87 11.77
CA SER A 38 17.68 -5.30 13.17
C SER A 38 16.60 -6.32 13.53
N SER A 39 15.81 -6.78 12.55
CA SER A 39 14.68 -7.69 12.78
C SER A 39 14.43 -8.61 11.59
N ARG A 40 13.62 -9.64 11.79
CA ARG A 40 13.06 -10.45 10.71
C ARG A 40 11.57 -10.18 10.62
N ALA A 41 11.05 -10.20 9.40
CA ALA A 41 9.63 -10.09 9.13
C ALA A 41 9.24 -11.12 8.08
N THR A 42 8.09 -11.76 8.27
CA THR A 42 7.52 -12.73 7.34
C THR A 42 6.25 -12.16 6.74
N GLY A 43 6.13 -12.21 5.42
CA GLY A 43 4.97 -11.69 4.72
C GLY A 43 5.26 -11.46 3.25
N TYR A 44 4.43 -10.63 2.62
CA TYR A 44 4.62 -10.25 1.22
C TYR A 44 5.66 -9.13 1.10
N ALA A 45 6.86 -9.50 0.66
CA ALA A 45 7.97 -8.60 0.39
C ALA A 45 7.77 -7.84 -0.92
N VAL A 46 7.87 -6.52 -0.85
CA VAL A 46 7.83 -5.58 -1.98
C VAL A 46 9.16 -4.85 -2.05
N GLN A 47 9.87 -5.01 -3.17
CA GLN A 47 11.10 -4.28 -3.42
C GLN A 47 10.76 -2.90 -4.01
N LEU A 48 10.86 -1.86 -3.18
CA LEU A 48 10.73 -0.48 -3.61
C LEU A 48 11.98 0.00 -4.37
N ARG A 49 11.80 1.04 -5.19
CA ARG A 49 12.88 1.64 -5.99
C ARG A 49 13.90 2.33 -5.08
N ASP A 50 15.18 2.03 -5.28
CA ASP A 50 16.31 2.58 -4.50
C ASP A 50 16.25 2.27 -2.99
N TRP A 51 15.46 1.26 -2.60
CA TRP A 51 15.42 0.77 -1.23
C TRP A 51 16.44 -0.35 -1.01
N ARG A 52 17.15 -0.29 0.11
CA ARG A 52 18.15 -1.30 0.49
C ARG A 52 17.52 -2.60 0.94
N TYR A 53 16.42 -2.51 1.69
CA TYR A 53 15.67 -3.63 2.21
C TYR A 53 14.24 -3.57 1.65
N PRO A 54 13.63 -4.72 1.31
CA PRO A 54 12.24 -4.72 0.86
C PRO A 54 11.30 -4.40 2.03
N VAL A 55 10.13 -3.89 1.68
CA VAL A 55 9.02 -3.67 2.61
C VAL A 55 8.26 -4.97 2.75
N VAL A 56 8.02 -5.45 3.96
CA VAL A 56 7.32 -6.70 4.22
C VAL A 56 5.91 -6.40 4.72
N CYS A 57 4.90 -6.82 3.98
CA CYS A 57 3.50 -6.65 4.33
C CYS A 57 2.95 -7.95 4.92
N ASP A 58 2.67 -7.97 6.21
CA ASP A 58 1.94 -9.06 6.85
C ASP A 58 0.45 -8.80 6.71
N VAL A 59 -0.18 -9.52 5.78
CA VAL A 59 -1.60 -9.35 5.45
C VAL A 59 -2.55 -9.88 6.52
N GLU A 60 -2.08 -10.79 7.39
CA GLU A 60 -2.89 -11.33 8.48
C GLU A 60 -3.01 -10.32 9.62
N SER A 61 -1.88 -9.77 10.07
CA SER A 61 -1.89 -8.72 11.09
C SER A 61 -2.28 -7.35 10.54
N GLY A 62 -2.10 -7.12 9.23
CA GLY A 62 -2.24 -5.82 8.57
C GLY A 62 -1.01 -4.92 8.74
N GLN A 63 0.04 -5.40 9.42
CA GLN A 63 1.23 -4.62 9.70
C GLN A 63 2.18 -4.59 8.51
N VAL A 64 2.93 -3.49 8.41
CA VAL A 64 3.95 -3.28 7.39
C VAL A 64 5.28 -3.06 8.08
N ALA A 65 6.21 -4.00 7.90
CA ALA A 65 7.55 -3.93 8.44
C ALA A 65 8.51 -3.37 7.38
N PHE A 66 9.26 -2.34 7.76
CA PHE A 66 10.22 -1.69 6.89
C PHE A 66 11.32 -1.03 7.70
N ASP A 67 12.47 -0.79 7.08
CA ASP A 67 13.55 -0.02 7.67
C ASP A 67 14.20 0.87 6.60
N ASN A 68 13.95 2.17 6.72
CA ASN A 68 14.52 3.17 5.82
C ASN A 68 15.61 4.02 6.47
N PHE A 69 15.98 3.77 7.73
CA PHE A 69 16.98 4.49 8.53
C PHE A 69 16.99 6.02 8.26
N ASP A 70 15.90 6.69 8.63
CA ASP A 70 15.69 8.15 8.42
C ASP A 70 15.86 8.59 6.96
N GLY A 71 15.38 7.75 6.03
CA GLY A 71 15.46 7.98 4.59
C GLY A 71 16.78 7.56 3.93
N ARG A 72 17.79 7.11 4.69
CA ARG A 72 19.10 6.72 4.15
C ARG A 72 19.08 5.41 3.36
N TRP A 73 18.11 4.54 3.62
CA TRP A 73 17.98 3.24 2.95
C TRP A 73 16.76 3.14 2.04
N GLY A 74 16.13 4.28 1.76
CA GLY A 74 14.97 4.36 0.90
C GLY A 74 14.19 5.62 1.21
N LYS A 75 13.71 6.31 0.18
CA LYS A 75 12.89 7.51 0.39
C LYS A 75 11.52 7.10 0.92
N GLN A 76 11.06 7.75 1.99
CA GLN A 76 9.73 7.57 2.57
C GLN A 76 8.63 7.75 1.51
N GLU A 77 8.84 8.67 0.56
CA GLU A 77 7.92 8.92 -0.57
C GLU A 77 7.60 7.67 -1.39
N GLU A 78 8.53 6.72 -1.56
CA GLU A 78 8.26 5.48 -2.29
C GLU A 78 7.36 4.53 -1.50
N LEU A 79 7.47 4.54 -0.16
CA LEU A 79 6.57 3.80 0.72
C LEU A 79 5.18 4.45 0.74
N ASP A 80 5.12 5.77 0.79
CA ASP A 80 3.85 6.51 0.75
C ASP A 80 3.14 6.29 -0.60
N ARG A 81 3.88 6.24 -1.72
CA ARG A 81 3.35 5.86 -3.04
C ARG A 81 2.82 4.43 -3.08
N LEU A 82 3.45 3.49 -2.37
CA LEU A 82 2.95 2.12 -2.23
C LEU A 82 1.61 2.12 -1.49
N PHE A 83 1.50 2.82 -0.36
CA PHE A 83 0.27 2.93 0.40
C PHE A 83 -0.86 3.59 -0.40
N GLN A 84 -0.55 4.69 -1.09
CA GLN A 84 -1.51 5.37 -1.96
C GLN A 84 -1.97 4.46 -3.10
N SER A 85 -1.05 3.76 -3.76
CA SER A 85 -1.38 2.82 -4.84
C SER A 85 -2.22 1.65 -4.34
N TYR A 86 -1.89 1.09 -3.19
CA TYR A 86 -2.67 0.04 -2.53
C TYR A 86 -4.08 0.52 -2.19
N ALA A 87 -4.23 1.72 -1.60
CA ALA A 87 -5.54 2.26 -1.26
C ALA A 87 -6.43 2.46 -2.50
N ILE A 88 -5.84 2.93 -3.61
CA ILE A 88 -6.54 3.08 -4.89
C ILE A 88 -7.03 1.72 -5.40
N GLU A 89 -6.15 0.74 -5.49
CA GLU A 89 -6.49 -0.57 -6.05
C GLU A 89 -7.44 -1.35 -5.13
N ARG A 90 -7.26 -1.28 -3.81
CA ARG A 90 -8.19 -1.87 -2.84
C ARG A 90 -9.60 -1.27 -2.98
N THR A 91 -9.69 0.05 -3.13
CA THR A 91 -10.97 0.75 -3.31
C THR A 91 -11.64 0.36 -4.63
N LYS A 92 -10.88 0.27 -5.73
CA LYS A 92 -11.40 -0.19 -7.04
C LYS A 92 -11.91 -1.63 -6.97
N LEU A 93 -11.16 -2.52 -6.33
CA LEU A 93 -11.56 -3.92 -6.15
C LEU A 93 -12.84 -4.02 -5.31
N GLU A 94 -12.93 -3.27 -4.21
CA GLU A 94 -14.10 -3.30 -3.33
C GLU A 94 -15.35 -2.70 -4.00
N ALA A 95 -15.21 -1.58 -4.71
CA ALA A 95 -16.29 -0.99 -5.47
C ALA A 95 -16.79 -1.94 -6.56
N ARG A 96 -15.87 -2.58 -7.31
CA ARG A 96 -16.22 -3.57 -8.33
C ARG A 96 -17.00 -4.76 -7.75
N LYS A 97 -16.63 -5.26 -6.57
CA LYS A 97 -17.36 -6.33 -5.87
C LYS A 97 -18.82 -5.95 -5.58
N HIS A 98 -19.08 -4.66 -5.36
CA HIS A 98 -20.41 -4.11 -5.10
C HIS A 98 -21.12 -3.58 -6.36
N GLY A 99 -20.56 -3.82 -7.56
CA GLY A 99 -21.12 -3.30 -8.81
C GLY A 99 -21.02 -1.77 -8.96
N HIS A 100 -20.16 -1.13 -8.19
CA HIS A 100 -19.89 0.30 -8.26
C HIS A 100 -18.68 0.58 -9.16
N THR A 101 -18.62 1.80 -9.70
CA THR A 101 -17.47 2.29 -10.44
C THR A 101 -16.69 3.31 -9.62
N VAL A 102 -15.40 3.47 -9.89
CA VAL A 102 -14.55 4.44 -9.18
C VAL A 102 -13.95 5.39 -10.19
N HIS A 103 -14.13 6.69 -9.98
CA HIS A 103 -13.43 7.73 -10.70
C HIS A 103 -12.21 8.19 -9.90
N GLU A 104 -11.03 8.12 -10.52
CA GLU A 104 -9.75 8.54 -9.95
C GLU A 104 -9.37 9.92 -10.49
N GLN A 105 -9.00 10.85 -9.60
CA GLN A 105 -8.51 12.17 -9.98
C GLN A 105 -7.23 12.49 -9.21
N ALA A 106 -6.12 12.66 -9.92
CA ALA A 106 -4.88 13.17 -9.35
C ALA A 106 -5.03 14.67 -9.01
N LEU A 107 -4.57 15.06 -7.82
CA LEU A 107 -4.58 16.43 -7.35
C LEU A 107 -3.19 17.05 -7.50
N GLY A 108 -3.13 18.38 -7.56
CA GLY A 108 -1.88 19.12 -7.81
C GLY A 108 -0.82 19.00 -6.70
N ASP A 109 -1.22 18.53 -5.52
CA ASP A 109 -0.36 18.28 -4.37
C ASP A 109 0.18 16.83 -4.31
N GLY A 110 -0.12 16.00 -5.31
CA GLY A 110 0.30 14.60 -5.38
C GLY A 110 -0.67 13.62 -4.70
N SER A 111 -1.70 14.12 -4.00
CA SER A 111 -2.77 13.27 -3.47
C SER A 111 -3.71 12.80 -4.59
N VAL A 112 -4.53 11.79 -4.30
CA VAL A 112 -5.52 11.26 -5.25
C VAL A 112 -6.89 11.27 -4.60
N LYS A 113 -7.87 11.83 -5.32
CA LYS A 113 -9.28 11.75 -4.96
C LYS A 113 -9.91 10.56 -5.66
N LEU A 114 -10.54 9.70 -4.88
CA LEU A 114 -11.36 8.59 -5.36
C LEU A 114 -12.83 8.92 -5.12
N THR A 115 -13.64 8.86 -6.18
CA THR A 115 -15.09 9.02 -6.10
C THR A 115 -15.75 7.70 -6.47
N VAL A 116 -16.42 7.06 -5.51
CA VAL A 116 -17.18 5.84 -5.73
C VAL A 116 -18.57 6.22 -6.24
N CYS A 117 -18.86 5.87 -7.49
CA CYS A 117 -20.16 6.05 -8.10
C CYS A 117 -21.04 4.85 -7.78
N VAL A 118 -21.90 5.02 -6.77
CA VAL A 118 -22.91 4.04 -6.40
C VAL A 118 -24.03 4.15 -7.44
N GLY A 119 -24.08 3.21 -8.39
CA GLY A 119 -25.21 3.08 -9.29
C GLY A 119 -26.45 2.71 -8.48
N GLY A 120 -27.32 3.69 -8.23
CA GLY A 120 -28.63 3.42 -7.65
C GLY A 120 -29.42 2.54 -8.60
N VAL A 121 -29.83 1.36 -8.13
CA VAL A 121 -30.98 0.67 -8.70
C VAL A 121 -32.17 1.61 -8.48
N LEU A 122 -32.71 2.15 -9.57
CA LEU A 122 -34.06 2.75 -9.59
C LEU A 122 -35.11 1.64 -9.55
#